data_AF-L9WV02-F1
#
_entry.id   AF-L9WV02-F1
#
_cell.length_a   1.000
_cell.length_b   1.000
_cell.length_c   1.000
_cell.angle_alpha   90.00
_cell.angle_beta   90.00
_cell.angle_gamma   90.00
#
_symmetry.space_group_name_H-M   'P 1'
#
loop_
_entity.id
_entity.type
_entity.pdbx_description
1 polymer ?
#
loop_
_entity_poly.entity_id
_entity_poly.type
_entity_poly.pdbx_seq_one_letter_code
_entity_poly.pdbx_strand_id
1 'polypeptide(L)'
;MIGTVAVAGAVALVIVITVAGAFAWRRVQTRDRRALAAALEDSLADAMGPGVGSHLERAPTVRRIDVVSERGDFAADSRTDDVSIGAADADAQRPSYAPVVRIDLETTDAPGMDLLFEYVTNVLAAIHPVCTARDAPVAYYDVEFTFGPDGLVVAGECRRVSVTPELADRVLEDERYGAVELRRDVERAARDDETPTALWEPCRPTSSGVARGRDRRPE
;
A
#
# COMPACT_ATOMS: atom_id res chain seq x y z
N MET A 1 -30.80 -8.29 -46.01
CA MET A 1 -30.98 -7.63 -44.70
C MET A 1 -31.07 -8.61 -43.52
N ILE A 2 -30.52 -9.83 -43.60
CA ILE A 2 -30.55 -10.80 -42.48
C ILE A 2 -29.19 -10.89 -41.76
N GLY A 3 -28.09 -10.57 -42.44
CA GLY A 3 -26.74 -10.66 -41.87
C GLY A 3 -26.39 -9.62 -40.78
N THR A 4 -27.03 -8.46 -40.76
CA THR A 4 -26.70 -7.38 -39.80
C THR A 4 -27.25 -7.63 -38.39
N VAL A 5 -28.37 -8.33 -38.26
CA VAL A 5 -29.00 -8.62 -36.96
C VAL A 5 -28.20 -9.68 -36.19
N ALA A 6 -27.62 -10.65 -36.89
CA ALA A 6 -26.82 -11.71 -36.28
C ALA A 6 -25.49 -11.17 -35.70
N VAL A 7 -24.85 -10.22 -36.39
CA VAL A 7 -23.59 -9.61 -35.93
C VAL A 7 -23.81 -8.74 -34.69
N ALA A 8 -24.92 -7.97 -34.64
CA ALA A 8 -25.25 -7.15 -33.47
C ALA A 8 -25.51 -8.00 -32.20
N GLY A 9 -26.20 -9.15 -32.35
CA GLY A 9 -26.45 -10.07 -31.23
C GLY A 9 -25.16 -10.70 -30.67
N ALA A 10 -24.24 -11.09 -31.54
CA ALA A 10 -22.95 -11.67 -31.12
C ALA A 10 -22.07 -10.64 -30.37
N VAL A 11 -22.03 -9.39 -30.84
CA VAL A 11 -21.27 -8.31 -30.18
C VAL A 11 -21.84 -8.00 -28.80
N ALA A 12 -23.17 -7.91 -28.69
CA ALA A 12 -23.83 -7.66 -27.39
C ALA A 12 -23.53 -8.77 -26.37
N LEU A 13 -23.54 -10.04 -26.79
CA LEU A 13 -23.20 -11.18 -25.93
C LEU A 13 -21.75 -11.10 -25.42
N VAL A 14 -20.79 -10.78 -26.29
CA VAL A 14 -19.38 -10.64 -25.91
C VAL A 14 -19.17 -9.52 -24.90
N ILE A 15 -19.86 -8.37 -25.07
CA ILE A 15 -19.82 -7.26 -24.13
C ILE A 15 -20.38 -7.69 -22.76
N VAL A 16 -21.51 -8.40 -22.73
CA VAL A 16 -22.10 -8.87 -21.47
C VAL A 16 -21.16 -9.84 -20.75
N ILE A 17 -20.54 -10.79 -21.47
CA ILE A 17 -19.61 -11.76 -20.89
C ILE A 17 -18.36 -11.05 -20.34
N THR A 18 -17.80 -10.09 -21.07
CA THR A 18 -16.63 -9.33 -20.62
C THR A 18 -16.93 -8.46 -19.40
N VAL A 19 -18.07 -7.76 -19.38
CA VAL A 19 -18.49 -6.97 -18.22
C VAL A 19 -18.77 -7.86 -17.01
N ALA A 20 -19.45 -8.99 -17.19
CA ALA A 20 -19.73 -9.95 -16.12
C ALA A 20 -18.43 -10.58 -15.58
N GLY A 21 -17.50 -10.94 -16.46
CA GLY A 21 -16.18 -11.46 -16.11
C GLY A 21 -15.35 -10.44 -15.32
N ALA A 22 -15.29 -9.19 -15.79
CA ALA A 22 -14.62 -8.09 -15.09
C ALA A 22 -15.24 -7.82 -13.71
N PHE A 23 -16.57 -7.89 -13.61
CA PHE A 23 -17.28 -7.71 -12.33
C PHE A 23 -17.01 -8.87 -11.35
N ALA A 24 -17.04 -10.10 -11.83
CA ALA A 24 -16.72 -11.28 -11.03
C ALA A 24 -15.28 -11.24 -10.52
N TRP A 25 -14.33 -10.89 -11.40
CA TRP A 25 -12.92 -10.72 -11.04
C TRP A 25 -12.70 -9.62 -10.00
N ARG A 26 -13.33 -8.44 -10.19
CA ARG A 26 -13.30 -7.36 -9.17
C ARG A 26 -13.82 -7.83 -7.82
N ARG A 27 -14.90 -8.62 -7.81
CA ARG A 27 -15.48 -9.11 -6.56
C ARG A 27 -14.54 -10.10 -5.85
N VAL A 28 -13.86 -10.96 -6.60
CA VAL A 28 -12.85 -11.88 -6.04
C VAL A 28 -11.69 -11.08 -5.44
N GLN A 29 -11.12 -10.13 -6.17
CA GLN A 29 -10.04 -9.27 -5.66
C GLN A 29 -10.40 -8.53 -4.37
N THR A 30 -11.64 -8.05 -4.25
CA THR A 30 -12.08 -7.37 -3.01
C THR A 30 -12.15 -8.31 -1.81
N ARG A 31 -12.44 -9.60 -2.03
CA ARG A 31 -12.44 -10.61 -0.97
C ARG A 31 -11.04 -10.99 -0.56
N ASP A 32 -10.16 -11.21 -1.54
CA ASP A 32 -8.76 -11.57 -1.28
C ASP A 32 -8.04 -10.46 -0.52
N ARG A 33 -8.27 -9.19 -0.88
CA ARG A 33 -7.73 -8.03 -0.15
C ARG A 33 -8.24 -7.94 1.29
N ARG A 34 -9.52 -8.25 1.54
CA ARG A 34 -10.08 -8.27 2.90
C ARG A 34 -9.53 -9.43 3.73
N ALA A 35 -9.37 -10.60 3.11
CA ALA A 35 -8.77 -11.76 3.76
C ALA A 35 -7.30 -11.52 4.10
N LEU A 36 -6.56 -10.86 3.20
CA LEU A 36 -5.19 -10.42 3.46
C LEU A 36 -5.15 -9.40 4.60
N ALA A 37 -5.98 -8.35 4.56
CA ALA A 37 -6.05 -7.35 5.63
C ALA A 37 -6.33 -7.98 7.00
N ALA A 38 -7.34 -8.86 7.09
CA ALA A 38 -7.65 -9.56 8.33
C ALA A 38 -6.48 -10.42 8.83
N ALA A 39 -5.81 -11.15 7.94
CA ALA A 39 -4.66 -11.97 8.33
C ALA A 39 -3.45 -11.14 8.79
N LEU A 40 -3.23 -9.97 8.18
CA LEU A 40 -2.19 -9.04 8.62
C LEU A 40 -2.55 -8.43 9.99
N GLU A 41 -3.82 -8.05 10.21
CA GLU A 41 -4.32 -7.56 11.49
C GLU A 41 -4.18 -8.61 12.61
N ASP A 42 -4.57 -9.86 12.34
CA ASP A 42 -4.42 -10.98 13.29
C ASP A 42 -2.93 -11.18 13.65
N SER A 43 -2.05 -11.18 12.64
CA SER A 43 -0.61 -11.35 12.87
C SER A 43 0.02 -10.18 13.64
N LEU A 44 -0.44 -8.95 13.41
CA LEU A 44 0.00 -7.77 14.18
C LEU A 44 -0.49 -7.85 15.62
N ALA A 45 -1.73 -8.29 15.84
CA ALA A 45 -2.31 -8.46 17.18
C ALA A 45 -1.59 -9.56 17.97
N ASP A 46 -1.19 -10.65 17.32
CA ASP A 46 -0.44 -11.74 17.94
C ASP A 46 1.01 -11.32 18.28
N ALA A 47 1.68 -10.61 17.38
CA ALA A 47 3.08 -10.20 17.56
C ALA A 47 3.25 -8.97 18.47
N MET A 48 2.33 -8.02 18.40
CA MET A 48 2.40 -6.71 19.07
C MET A 48 1.09 -6.37 19.79
N GLY A 49 0.50 -7.38 20.43
CA GLY A 49 -0.69 -7.19 21.26
C GLY A 49 -0.50 -6.12 22.34
N PRO A 50 -1.60 -5.56 22.88
CA PRO A 50 -1.54 -4.50 23.88
C PRO A 50 -0.69 -4.95 25.08
N GLY A 51 0.29 -4.12 25.45
CA GLY A 51 1.22 -4.37 26.57
C GLY A 51 2.56 -5.03 26.21
N VAL A 52 2.81 -5.39 24.95
CA VAL A 52 4.13 -5.93 24.50
C VAL A 52 5.18 -4.82 24.35
N GLY A 53 4.76 -3.56 24.19
CA GLY A 53 5.61 -2.37 24.32
C GLY A 53 5.00 -1.41 25.34
N SER A 54 5.79 -0.84 26.25
CA SER A 54 5.32 0.07 27.31
C SER A 54 4.64 1.35 26.81
N HIS A 55 4.69 1.59 25.50
CA HIS A 55 4.21 2.82 24.86
C HIS A 55 3.04 2.57 23.89
N LEU A 56 2.52 1.34 23.79
CA LEU A 56 1.36 1.04 22.96
C LEU A 56 0.14 0.74 23.83
N GLU A 57 -0.79 1.69 23.91
CA GLU A 57 -2.12 1.44 24.50
C GLU A 57 -3.03 0.63 23.55
N ARG A 58 -2.78 0.71 22.24
CA ARG A 58 -3.48 -0.08 21.22
C ARG A 58 -2.50 -0.84 20.34
N ALA A 59 -2.93 -2.01 19.90
CA ALA A 59 -2.19 -2.78 18.90
C ALA A 59 -2.09 -1.99 17.57
N PRO A 60 -0.98 -2.10 16.84
CA PRO A 60 -0.87 -1.60 15.48
C PRO A 60 -1.99 -2.15 14.59
N THR A 61 -2.48 -1.33 13.66
CA THR A 61 -3.59 -1.72 12.77
C THR A 61 -3.24 -1.53 11.31
N VAL A 62 -3.75 -2.40 10.44
CA VAL A 62 -3.64 -2.20 8.99
C VAL A 62 -4.64 -1.14 8.59
N ARG A 63 -4.16 0.07 8.31
CA ARG A 63 -5.03 1.18 7.90
C ARG A 63 -5.61 0.92 6.52
N ARG A 64 -4.77 0.45 5.58
CA ARG A 64 -5.14 0.14 4.20
C ARG A 64 -4.08 -0.72 3.53
N ILE A 65 -4.43 -1.32 2.41
CA ILE A 65 -3.50 -1.98 1.49
C ILE A 65 -3.59 -1.25 0.16
N ASP A 66 -2.65 -0.38 -0.18
CA ASP A 66 -2.67 0.30 -1.48
C ASP A 66 -2.32 -0.69 -2.60
N VAL A 67 -2.81 -0.44 -3.82
CA VAL A 67 -2.50 -1.24 -5.00
C VAL A 67 -1.64 -0.39 -5.92
N VAL A 68 -0.41 -0.83 -6.14
CA VAL A 68 0.54 -0.20 -7.04
C VAL A 68 0.39 -0.90 -8.39
N SER A 69 0.03 -0.14 -9.42
CA SER A 69 0.01 -0.66 -10.78
C SER A 69 1.35 -0.32 -11.43
N GLU A 70 2.06 -1.31 -11.96
CA GLU A 70 3.30 -1.09 -12.75
C GLU A 70 3.05 -0.36 -14.09
N ARG A 71 1.79 -0.01 -14.39
CA ARG A 71 1.42 0.73 -15.59
C ARG A 71 1.82 2.19 -15.41
N GLY A 72 3.02 2.53 -15.87
CA GLY A 72 3.56 3.88 -15.88
C GLY A 72 2.55 4.92 -16.34
N ASP A 73 2.61 6.09 -15.70
CA ASP A 73 1.84 7.32 -15.92
C ASP A 73 2.07 7.97 -17.32
N PHE A 74 2.23 7.18 -18.38
CA PHE A 74 2.39 7.64 -19.76
C PHE A 74 1.09 7.58 -20.58
N ALA A 75 -0.08 7.62 -19.94
CA ALA A 75 -1.37 7.71 -20.62
C ALA A 75 -2.03 9.08 -20.39
N ALA A 76 -1.30 10.16 -20.62
CA ALA A 76 -1.86 11.51 -20.65
C ALA A 76 -1.21 12.42 -21.70
N ASP A 77 -0.72 11.89 -22.82
CA ASP A 77 -0.66 12.67 -24.08
C ASP A 77 -0.60 11.72 -25.26
N SER A 78 -1.76 11.32 -25.78
CA SER A 78 -1.83 10.63 -27.07
C SER A 78 -3.11 11.06 -27.76
N ARG A 79 -2.95 12.15 -28.49
CA ARG A 79 -3.69 12.47 -29.71
C ARG A 79 -3.84 11.17 -30.50
N THR A 80 -5.07 10.66 -30.57
CA THR A 80 -5.42 9.42 -31.26
C THR A 80 -5.19 9.54 -32.76
N ASP A 81 -4.18 8.86 -33.27
CA ASP A 81 -4.12 8.41 -34.65
C ASP A 81 -3.73 6.92 -34.66
N ASP A 82 -4.74 6.12 -35.01
CA ASP A 82 -4.70 4.84 -35.72
C ASP A 82 -3.45 3.93 -35.58
N VAL A 83 -3.52 2.91 -34.73
CA VAL A 83 -2.99 1.54 -35.01
C VAL A 83 -3.79 0.50 -34.21
N SER A 84 -4.39 -0.46 -34.91
CA SER A 84 -4.91 -1.71 -34.33
C SER A 84 -3.83 -2.81 -34.31
N ILE A 85 -3.24 -3.12 -33.15
CA ILE A 85 -2.53 -4.39 -32.82
C ILE A 85 -2.47 -4.45 -31.27
N GLY A 86 -2.77 -5.50 -30.51
CA GLY A 86 -3.19 -6.88 -30.76
C GLY A 86 -3.65 -7.43 -29.41
N ALA A 87 -4.71 -8.25 -29.42
CA ALA A 87 -5.18 -8.96 -28.25
C ALA A 87 -4.32 -10.21 -28.03
N ALA A 88 -3.13 -10.05 -27.47
CA ALA A 88 -2.29 -11.12 -26.93
C ALA A 88 -1.32 -10.49 -25.94
N ASP A 89 -1.11 -11.12 -24.79
CA ASP A 89 -0.38 -10.63 -23.61
C ASP A 89 -1.09 -9.54 -22.79
N ALA A 90 -2.37 -9.77 -22.50
CA ALA A 90 -2.86 -9.50 -21.15
C ALA A 90 -2.38 -10.63 -20.22
N ASP A 91 -1.06 -10.81 -20.13
CA ASP A 91 -0.51 -11.50 -18.97
C ASP A 91 -0.97 -10.65 -17.80
N ALA A 92 -1.83 -11.23 -16.97
CA ALA A 92 -2.56 -10.49 -15.96
C ALA A 92 -1.54 -10.03 -14.92
N GLN A 93 -0.91 -8.86 -15.16
CA GLN A 93 0.08 -8.26 -14.28
C GLN A 93 -0.52 -8.27 -12.89
N ARG A 94 0.01 -9.15 -12.02
CA ARG A 94 -0.55 -9.31 -10.68
C ARG A 94 -0.38 -7.97 -9.98
N PRO A 95 -1.45 -7.40 -9.40
CA PRO A 95 -1.33 -6.13 -8.69
C PRO A 95 -0.31 -6.29 -7.57
N SER A 96 0.67 -5.39 -7.48
CA SER A 96 1.53 -5.30 -6.31
C SER A 96 0.84 -4.49 -5.22
N TYR A 97 1.01 -4.91 -3.98
CA TYR A 97 0.38 -4.32 -2.82
C TYR A 97 1.37 -3.44 -2.05
N ALA A 98 0.87 -2.39 -1.41
CA ALA A 98 1.61 -1.61 -0.44
C ALA A 98 0.82 -1.57 0.88
N PRO A 99 1.07 -2.53 1.79
CA PRO A 99 0.45 -2.52 3.11
C PRO A 99 0.83 -1.24 3.88
N VAL A 100 -0.18 -0.55 4.40
CA VAL A 100 -0.02 0.65 5.23
C VAL A 100 -0.46 0.29 6.65
N VAL A 101 0.51 0.14 7.54
CA VAL A 101 0.30 -0.15 8.97
C VAL A 101 0.38 1.15 9.74
N ARG A 102 -0.57 1.41 10.63
CA ARG A 102 -0.57 2.59 11.50
C ARG A 102 -0.29 2.19 12.95
N ILE A 103 0.62 2.96 13.56
CA ILE A 103 1.00 2.89 14.97
C ILE A 103 0.63 4.23 15.61
N ASP A 104 -0.26 4.18 16.60
CA ASP A 104 -0.66 5.35 17.37
C ASP A 104 0.16 5.35 18.67
N LEU A 105 1.11 6.29 18.82
CA LEU A 105 2.08 6.28 19.92
C LEU A 105 1.57 6.98 21.19
N GLU A 106 0.46 7.71 21.11
CA GLU A 106 -0.17 8.47 22.21
C GLU A 106 0.81 9.38 23.00
N THR A 107 1.97 9.68 22.42
CA THR A 107 2.97 10.61 22.96
C THR A 107 2.69 12.02 22.44
N THR A 108 3.03 13.05 23.20
CA THR A 108 2.95 14.44 22.72
C THR A 108 4.12 14.78 21.77
N ASP A 109 5.28 14.20 22.02
CA ASP A 109 6.49 14.49 21.27
C ASP A 109 6.80 13.40 20.24
N ALA A 110 7.59 13.78 19.23
CA ALA A 110 8.11 12.84 18.24
C ALA A 110 9.00 11.78 18.93
N PRO A 111 8.79 10.49 18.64
CA PRO A 111 9.61 9.41 19.19
C PRO A 111 11.04 9.45 18.65
N GLY A 112 11.98 8.88 19.41
CA GLY A 112 13.36 8.69 18.94
C GLY A 112 13.45 7.67 17.79
N MET A 113 14.42 7.88 16.90
CA MET A 113 14.62 7.02 15.71
C MET A 113 14.92 5.56 16.05
N ASP A 114 15.56 5.27 17.18
CA ASP A 114 15.84 3.89 17.57
C ASP A 114 14.55 3.13 17.91
N LEU A 115 13.67 3.74 18.72
CA LEU A 115 12.36 3.18 19.07
C LEU A 115 11.46 3.02 17.83
N LEU A 116 11.49 4.00 16.92
CA LEU A 116 10.75 3.92 15.66
C LEU A 116 11.12 2.68 14.85
N PHE A 117 12.42 2.44 14.67
CA PHE A 117 12.88 1.31 13.88
C PHE A 117 12.72 -0.04 14.58
N GLU A 118 12.65 -0.07 15.91
CA GLU A 118 12.21 -1.26 16.65
C GLU A 118 10.77 -1.62 16.27
N TYR A 119 9.85 -0.65 16.28
CA TYR A 119 8.48 -0.87 15.81
C TYR A 119 8.42 -1.27 14.32
N VAL A 120 9.16 -0.60 13.44
CA VAL A 120 9.20 -0.97 12.01
C VAL A 120 9.67 -2.42 11.85
N THR A 121 10.73 -2.82 12.54
CA THR A 121 11.26 -4.20 12.47
C THR A 121 10.21 -5.21 12.94
N ASN A 122 9.54 -4.94 14.06
CA ASN A 122 8.48 -5.80 14.59
C ASN A 122 7.27 -5.89 13.65
N VAL A 123 6.87 -4.77 13.03
CA VAL A 123 5.82 -4.75 12.00
C VAL A 123 6.22 -5.63 10.83
N LEU A 124 7.41 -5.44 10.26
CA LEU A 124 7.89 -6.21 9.11
C LEU A 124 7.97 -7.71 9.43
N ALA A 125 8.50 -8.06 10.60
CA ALA A 125 8.59 -9.44 11.05
C ALA A 125 7.21 -10.11 11.19
N ALA A 126 6.19 -9.34 11.57
CA ALA A 126 4.82 -9.83 11.65
C ALA A 126 4.16 -9.98 10.27
N ILE A 127 4.24 -8.96 9.41
CA ILE A 127 3.40 -8.89 8.20
C ILE A 127 4.05 -9.51 6.96
N HIS A 128 5.38 -9.44 6.84
CA HIS A 128 6.08 -9.90 5.64
C HIS A 128 5.85 -11.41 5.40
N PRO A 129 5.96 -12.31 6.41
CA PRO A 129 5.70 -13.73 6.22
C PRO A 129 4.27 -14.03 5.73
N VAL A 130 3.29 -13.23 6.18
CA VAL A 130 1.88 -13.38 5.81
C VAL A 130 1.64 -13.03 4.34
N CYS A 131 2.31 -11.99 3.83
CA CYS A 131 2.26 -11.60 2.41
C CYS A 131 2.89 -12.68 1.53
N THR A 132 4.07 -13.16 1.90
CA THR A 132 4.82 -14.19 1.16
C THR A 132 4.06 -15.53 1.14
N ALA A 133 3.50 -15.97 2.27
CA ALA A 133 2.72 -17.20 2.35
C ALA A 133 1.42 -17.17 1.51
N ARG A 134 0.95 -15.99 1.10
CA ARG A 134 -0.23 -15.79 0.27
C ARG A 134 0.09 -15.45 -1.19
N ASP A 135 1.37 -15.52 -1.59
CA ASP A 135 1.85 -15.11 -2.91
C ASP A 135 1.36 -13.70 -3.30
N ALA A 136 1.28 -12.79 -2.31
CA ALA A 136 0.84 -11.42 -2.49
C ALA A 136 2.06 -10.53 -2.76
N PRO A 137 2.36 -10.15 -4.01
CA PRO A 137 3.55 -9.36 -4.31
C PRO A 137 3.45 -7.99 -3.63
N VAL A 138 4.46 -7.60 -2.86
CA VAL A 138 4.51 -6.32 -2.16
C VAL A 138 5.49 -5.40 -2.87
N ALA A 139 5.05 -4.16 -3.18
CA ALA A 139 5.91 -3.13 -3.74
C ALA A 139 6.79 -2.47 -2.66
N TYR A 140 6.19 -2.17 -1.51
CA TYR A 140 6.85 -1.62 -0.31
C TYR A 140 5.88 -1.71 0.87
N TYR A 141 6.41 -1.58 2.08
CA TYR A 141 5.66 -1.51 3.33
C TYR A 141 5.69 -0.07 3.85
N ASP A 142 4.52 0.52 4.10
CA ASP A 142 4.40 1.83 4.75
C ASP A 142 4.03 1.64 6.22
N VAL A 143 4.87 2.15 7.12
CA VAL A 143 4.58 2.22 8.56
C VAL A 143 4.34 3.69 8.92
N GLU A 144 3.09 4.03 9.22
CA GLU A 144 2.65 5.36 9.63
C GLU A 144 2.65 5.45 11.17
N PHE A 145 3.26 6.49 11.71
CA PHE A 145 3.30 6.82 13.12
C PHE A 145 2.48 8.08 13.36
N THR A 146 1.50 7.99 14.26
CA THR A 146 0.76 9.15 14.74
C THR A 146 1.19 9.49 16.17
N PHE A 147 1.42 10.77 16.42
CA PHE A 147 1.82 11.33 17.71
C PHE A 147 1.40 12.80 17.79
N GLY A 148 1.51 13.41 18.96
CA GLY A 148 1.05 14.77 19.22
C GLY A 148 -0.31 14.83 19.91
N PRO A 149 -0.75 16.04 20.29
CA PRO A 149 -2.01 16.22 20.97
C PRO A 149 -3.18 15.86 20.04
N ASP A 150 -3.86 14.75 20.31
CA ASP A 150 -5.09 14.38 19.60
C ASP A 150 -6.29 15.11 20.21
N GLY A 151 -6.34 16.42 20.00
CA GLY A 151 -7.39 17.29 20.50
C GLY A 151 -8.36 17.70 19.41
N LEU A 152 -9.60 18.03 19.77
CA LEU A 152 -10.66 18.52 18.85
C LEU A 152 -10.25 19.74 17.99
N VAL A 153 -9.14 20.42 18.33
CA VAL A 153 -8.67 21.67 17.71
C VAL A 153 -7.25 21.58 17.15
N VAL A 154 -6.47 20.55 17.48
CA VAL A 154 -5.09 20.38 17.00
C VAL A 154 -4.97 18.97 16.43
N ALA A 155 -4.64 18.87 15.15
CA ALA A 155 -4.37 17.58 14.54
C ALA A 155 -3.01 17.07 15.02
N GLY A 156 -2.96 15.81 15.44
CA GLY A 156 -1.69 15.12 15.66
C GLY A 156 -0.82 15.12 14.40
N GLU A 157 0.49 14.96 14.60
CA GLU A 157 1.43 14.75 13.51
C GLU A 157 1.36 13.31 13.00
N CYS A 158 1.56 13.15 11.69
CA CYS A 158 1.65 11.84 11.04
C CYS A 158 2.93 11.79 10.22
N ARG A 159 3.79 10.83 10.57
CA ARG A 159 5.05 10.56 9.87
C ARG A 159 5.08 9.12 9.39
N ARG A 160 5.87 8.81 8.38
CA ARG A 160 5.95 7.47 7.82
C ARG A 160 7.37 7.03 7.52
N VAL A 161 7.54 5.71 7.55
CA VAL A 161 8.72 5.01 7.05
C VAL A 161 8.26 4.02 5.98
N SER A 162 8.84 4.10 4.78
CA SER A 162 8.56 3.16 3.68
C SER A 162 9.75 2.23 3.51
N VAL A 163 9.51 0.91 3.45
CA VAL A 163 10.56 -0.13 3.40
C VAL A 163 10.29 -1.07 2.23
N THR A 164 11.31 -1.37 1.41
CA THR A 164 11.18 -2.29 0.27
C THR A 164 11.13 -3.76 0.74
N PRO A 165 10.58 -4.69 -0.06
CA PRO A 165 10.56 -6.11 0.31
C PRO A 165 11.94 -6.69 0.56
N GLU A 166 12.98 -6.26 -0.17
CA GLU A 166 14.36 -6.77 -0.01
C GLU A 166 14.99 -6.38 1.33
N LEU A 167 14.54 -5.26 1.93
CA LEU A 167 14.93 -4.88 3.28
C LEU A 167 14.16 -5.67 4.33
N ALA A 168 12.91 -6.00 4.06
CA ALA A 168 12.09 -6.85 4.93
C ALA A 168 12.58 -8.31 4.94
N ASP A 169 13.01 -8.84 3.79
CA ASP A 169 13.66 -10.16 3.70
C ASP A 169 14.89 -10.22 4.62
N ARG A 170 15.74 -9.20 4.56
CA ARG A 170 16.96 -9.13 5.39
C ARG A 170 16.68 -9.13 6.90
N VAL A 171 15.60 -8.48 7.34
CA VAL A 171 15.15 -8.51 8.74
C VAL A 171 14.82 -9.94 9.21
N LEU A 172 14.30 -10.79 8.30
CA LEU A 172 13.90 -12.16 8.62
C LEU A 172 15.05 -13.17 8.43
N GLU A 173 15.97 -12.90 7.50
CA GLU A 173 17.01 -13.85 7.11
C GLU A 173 18.30 -13.75 7.96
N ASP A 174 18.68 -12.57 8.44
CA ASP A 174 19.89 -12.38 9.27
C ASP A 174 19.49 -11.91 10.68
N GLU A 175 19.69 -12.78 11.67
CA GLU A 175 19.41 -12.47 13.09
C GLU A 175 20.22 -11.26 13.62
N ARG A 176 21.32 -10.89 12.96
CA ARG A 176 22.13 -9.71 13.31
C ARG A 176 21.65 -8.44 12.61
N TYR A 177 20.72 -8.54 11.67
CA TYR A 177 20.14 -7.42 10.96
C TYR A 177 18.92 -6.90 11.73
N GLY A 178 19.19 -6.03 12.70
CA GLY A 178 18.16 -5.45 13.57
C GLY A 178 17.70 -4.06 13.13
N ALA A 179 17.03 -3.37 14.06
CA ALA A 179 16.49 -2.02 13.85
C ALA A 179 17.56 -0.98 13.42
N VAL A 180 18.79 -1.11 13.94
CA VAL A 180 19.87 -0.16 13.66
C VAL A 180 20.39 -0.31 12.22
N GLU A 181 20.58 -1.55 11.77
CA GLU A 181 20.98 -1.92 10.41
C GLU A 181 19.89 -1.49 9.43
N LEU A 182 18.64 -1.83 9.72
CA LEU A 182 17.48 -1.43 8.92
C LEU A 182 17.41 0.10 8.77
N ARG A 183 17.60 0.87 9.85
CA ARG A 183 17.61 2.33 9.79
C ARG A 183 18.66 2.86 8.83
N ARG A 184 19.90 2.37 8.93
CA ARG A 184 21.01 2.82 8.08
C ARG A 184 20.73 2.55 6.61
N ASP A 185 20.13 1.41 6.31
CA ASP A 185 19.84 1.01 4.94
C ASP A 185 18.64 1.77 4.37
N VAL A 186 17.58 1.99 5.16
CA VAL A 186 16.46 2.87 4.80
C VAL A 186 16.94 4.30 4.57
N GLU A 187 17.80 4.84 5.45
CA GLU A 187 18.38 6.17 5.28
C GLU A 187 19.25 6.28 4.03
N ARG A 188 19.95 5.21 3.65
CA ARG A 188 20.73 5.17 2.41
C ARG A 188 19.80 5.17 1.19
N ALA A 189 18.79 4.30 1.19
CA ALA A 189 17.85 4.15 0.08
C ALA A 189 16.90 5.36 -0.06
N ALA A 190 16.51 6.02 1.03
CA ALA A 190 15.67 7.24 0.97
C ALA A 190 16.39 8.46 0.37
N ARG A 191 17.71 8.40 0.14
CA ARG A 191 18.46 9.42 -0.62
C ARG A 191 18.39 9.17 -2.13
N ASP A 192 17.86 8.04 -2.54
CA ASP A 192 17.71 7.62 -3.92
C ASP A 192 16.24 7.76 -4.34
N ASP A 193 15.98 8.78 -5.16
CA ASP A 193 14.65 9.11 -5.67
C ASP A 193 14.08 8.01 -6.60
N GLU A 194 14.88 7.03 -7.02
CA GLU A 194 14.43 5.88 -7.82
C GLU A 194 13.77 4.80 -6.96
N THR A 195 13.93 4.84 -5.62
CA THR A 195 13.32 3.86 -4.72
C THR A 195 12.07 4.41 -4.04
N PRO A 196 11.06 3.58 -3.74
CA PRO A 196 9.88 4.01 -2.98
C PRO A 196 10.17 4.19 -1.48
N THR A 197 11.42 4.09 -1.05
CA THR A 197 11.85 4.16 0.35
C THR A 197 11.70 5.58 0.87
N ALA A 198 11.19 5.71 2.10
CA ALA A 198 10.98 7.01 2.74
C ALA A 198 11.43 6.92 4.20
N LEU A 199 12.16 7.93 4.67
CA LEU A 199 12.58 8.05 6.05
C LEU A 199 11.91 9.25 6.72
N TRP A 200 11.01 8.97 7.65
CA TRP A 200 10.38 9.97 8.51
C TRP A 200 9.70 11.12 7.76
N GLU A 201 9.09 10.80 6.63
CA GLU A 201 8.37 11.75 5.80
C GLU A 201 6.97 12.03 6.34
N PRO A 202 6.32 13.13 5.94
CA PRO A 202 4.89 13.29 6.15
C PRO A 202 4.09 12.10 5.57
N CYS A 203 3.03 11.69 6.28
CA CYS A 203 2.11 10.67 5.76
C CYS A 203 1.49 11.13 4.43
N ARG A 204 1.33 10.18 3.49
CA ARG A 204 0.66 10.49 2.23
C ARG A 204 -0.79 10.85 2.50
N PRO A 205 -1.33 11.91 1.85
CA PRO A 205 -2.76 12.15 1.92
C PRO A 205 -3.47 10.91 1.37
N THR A 206 -4.46 10.41 2.11
CA THR A 206 -5.31 9.33 1.62
C THR A 206 -5.91 9.78 0.29
N SER A 207 -5.65 9.08 -0.81
CA SER A 207 -6.20 9.39 -2.14
C SER A 207 -7.72 9.09 -2.25
N SER A 208 -8.40 9.05 -1.11
CA SER A 208 -9.84 8.95 -0.94
C SER A 208 -10.45 10.36 -0.87
N GLY A 209 -10.26 11.17 -1.93
CA GLY A 209 -10.85 12.50 -1.98
C GLY A 209 -10.09 13.45 -2.90
N VAL A 210 -10.34 13.34 -4.21
CA VAL A 210 -10.21 14.51 -5.10
C VAL A 210 -11.24 15.54 -4.63
N ALA A 211 -10.89 16.33 -3.62
CA ALA A 211 -11.46 17.65 -3.48
C ALA A 211 -10.83 18.47 -4.61
N ARG A 212 -11.60 18.71 -5.68
CA ARG A 212 -11.32 19.78 -6.63
C ARG A 212 -11.27 21.09 -5.85
N GLY A 213 -10.09 21.43 -5.34
CA GLY A 213 -9.75 22.77 -4.88
C GLY A 213 -9.73 23.67 -6.09
N ARG A 214 -10.87 24.29 -6.36
CA ARG A 214 -11.01 25.36 -7.35
C ARG A 214 -10.11 26.51 -6.89
N ASP A 215 -8.97 26.63 -7.57
CA ASP A 215 -8.03 27.74 -7.47
C ASP A 215 -8.79 29.07 -7.64
N ARG A 216 -9.02 29.78 -6.54
CA ARG A 216 -9.40 31.19 -6.58
C ARG A 216 -8.12 31.97 -6.33
N ARG A 217 -7.52 32.46 -7.42
CA ARG A 217 -6.57 33.56 -7.34
C ARG A 217 -7.25 34.77 -6.68
N PRO A 218 -6.62 35.44 -5.70
CA PRO A 218 -6.95 36.81 -5.40
C PRO A 218 -6.37 37.73 -6.50
N GLU A 219 -7.18 38.72 -6.89
CA GLU A 219 -6.79 39.88 -7.69
C GLU A 219 -5.91 40.85 -6.90
#